data_AF-A0A1B1RV76-F1
#
_entry.id   AF-A0A1B1RV76-F1
#
_cell.length_a   1.000
_cell.length_b   1.000
_cell.length_c   1.000
_cell.angle_alpha   90.00
_cell.angle_beta   90.00
_cell.angle_gamma   90.00
#
_symmetry.space_group_name_H-M   'P 1'
#
loop_
_entity.id
_entity.type
_entity.pdbx_description
1 polymer ?
#
loop_
_entity_poly.entity_id
_entity_poly.type
_entity_poly.pdbx_seq_one_letter_code
_entity_poly.pdbx_strand_id
1 'polypeptide(L)'
;RKYDYATLKVALAKKEVEAKELEIEKLQYEISTLEQEVATAQHQVDNLKKLLAGADPDDGTEVIEAKLKKGEAELNAKQAELAKKQTELEKLLDSLDPEGKTQDELDKEAEEAELDKKADELQNKVADLEKEISNLEILLGGADPEDDTAALQNKLAAKKAELAKKQTELEKLLDSLDPEGKTQDELDKEAEEAELDKKADELQNKVAD
;
A
#
# COMPACT_ATOMS: atom_id res chain seq x y z
N ARG A 1 2.73 25.14 -10.51
CA ARG A 1 2.91 23.88 -9.76
C ARG A 1 1.64 23.05 -9.97
N LYS A 2 1.65 22.14 -10.95
CA LYS A 2 0.59 21.13 -11.05
C LYS A 2 0.98 20.08 -10.01
N TYR A 3 0.30 20.08 -8.87
CA TYR A 3 0.33 18.88 -8.04
C TYR A 3 -0.25 17.77 -8.91
N ASP A 4 0.53 16.72 -9.10
CA ASP A 4 0.15 15.59 -9.92
C ASP A 4 -1.11 14.96 -9.31
N TYR A 5 -2.16 14.78 -10.11
CA TYR A 5 -3.47 14.33 -9.63
C TYR A 5 -3.38 12.98 -8.91
N ALA A 6 -2.45 12.12 -9.37
CA ALA A 6 -2.11 10.86 -8.74
C ALA A 6 -1.60 11.05 -7.29
N THR A 7 -0.65 11.96 -7.07
CA THR A 7 -0.10 12.25 -5.73
C THR A 7 -1.17 12.77 -4.77
N LEU A 8 -2.10 13.58 -5.26
CA LEU A 8 -3.23 14.07 -4.45
C LEU A 8 -4.21 12.95 -4.08
N LYS A 9 -4.48 12.02 -5.01
CA LYS A 9 -5.37 10.88 -4.79
C LYS A 9 -4.78 9.93 -3.73
N VAL A 10 -3.49 9.62 -3.82
CA VAL A 10 -2.78 8.78 -2.84
C VAL A 10 -2.76 9.47 -1.47
N ALA A 11 -2.42 10.76 -1.41
CA ALA A 11 -2.41 11.49 -0.14
C ALA A 11 -3.81 11.58 0.51
N LEU A 12 -4.88 11.60 -0.28
CA LEU A 12 -6.25 11.56 0.23
C LEU A 12 -6.59 10.16 0.77
N ALA A 13 -6.29 9.10 0.04
CA ALA A 13 -6.51 7.72 0.47
C ALA A 13 -5.77 7.42 1.79
N LYS A 14 -4.50 7.85 1.93
CA LYS A 14 -3.74 7.70 3.18
C LYS A 14 -4.43 8.36 4.37
N LYS A 15 -4.95 9.58 4.19
CA LYS A 15 -5.67 10.29 5.25
C LYS A 15 -7.00 9.63 5.60
N GLU A 16 -7.69 9.04 4.63
CA GLU A 16 -8.92 8.30 4.88
C GLU A 16 -8.65 7.02 5.67
N VAL A 17 -7.57 6.30 5.37
CA VAL A 17 -7.13 5.13 6.15
C VAL A 17 -6.75 5.53 7.58
N GLU A 18 -5.88 6.52 7.75
CA GLU A 18 -5.46 7.01 9.08
C GLU A 18 -6.65 7.47 9.93
N ALA A 19 -7.63 8.14 9.32
CA ALA A 19 -8.85 8.54 10.01
C ALA A 19 -9.69 7.35 10.49
N LYS A 20 -9.82 6.30 9.67
CA LYS A 20 -10.54 5.07 10.03
C LYS A 20 -9.83 4.27 11.10
N GLU A 21 -8.50 4.19 11.06
CA GLU A 21 -7.70 3.52 12.10
C GLU A 21 -7.89 4.20 13.47
N LEU A 22 -7.89 5.54 13.50
CA LEU A 22 -8.18 6.31 14.71
C LEU A 22 -9.61 6.12 15.22
N GLU A 23 -10.58 5.92 14.31
CA GLU A 23 -11.96 5.62 14.68
C GLU A 23 -12.08 4.22 15.30
N ILE A 24 -11.38 3.23 14.74
CA ILE A 24 -11.28 1.87 15.28
C ILE A 24 -10.66 1.85 16.66
N GLU A 25 -9.55 2.57 16.88
CA GLU A 25 -8.90 2.63 18.19
C GLU A 25 -9.85 3.15 19.27
N LYS A 26 -10.59 4.23 18.97
CA LYS A 26 -11.60 4.79 19.88
C LYS A 26 -12.72 3.79 20.14
N LEU A 27 -13.23 3.13 19.09
CA LEU A 27 -14.33 2.18 19.23
C LEU A 27 -13.92 0.94 20.03
N GLN A 28 -12.69 0.44 19.84
CA GLN A 28 -12.12 -0.64 20.65
C GLN A 28 -12.01 -0.25 22.13
N TYR A 29 -11.59 0.98 22.42
CA TYR A 29 -11.54 1.48 23.79
C TYR A 29 -12.93 1.55 24.44
N GLU A 30 -13.93 2.03 23.70
CA GLU A 30 -15.32 2.08 24.16
C GLU A 30 -15.90 0.68 24.39
N ILE A 31 -15.63 -0.27 23.49
CA ILE A 31 -16.01 -1.68 23.63
C ILE A 31 -15.41 -2.28 24.89
N SER A 32 -14.10 -2.11 25.10
CA SER A 32 -13.37 -2.62 26.27
C SER A 32 -13.96 -2.07 27.59
N THR A 33 -14.29 -0.78 27.60
CA THR A 33 -14.95 -0.14 28.75
C THR A 33 -16.33 -0.76 29.00
N LEU A 34 -17.13 -0.92 27.94
CA LEU A 34 -18.48 -1.45 28.04
C LEU A 34 -18.50 -2.94 28.43
N GLU A 35 -17.53 -3.74 28.01
CA GLU A 35 -17.34 -5.13 28.44
C GLU A 35 -17.12 -5.22 29.96
N GLN A 36 -16.32 -4.32 30.53
CA GLN A 36 -16.12 -4.25 31.98
C GLN A 36 -17.40 -3.86 32.73
N GLU A 37 -18.17 -2.92 32.18
CA GLU A 37 -19.47 -2.53 32.73
C GLU A 37 -20.49 -3.68 32.68
N VAL A 38 -20.55 -4.43 31.57
CA VAL A 38 -21.39 -5.62 31.42
C VAL A 38 -21.00 -6.67 32.46
N ALA A 39 -19.71 -6.96 32.63
CA ALA A 39 -19.23 -7.91 33.63
C ALA A 39 -19.62 -7.50 35.07
N THR A 40 -19.51 -6.20 35.38
CA THR A 40 -19.89 -5.65 36.68
C THR A 40 -21.41 -5.75 36.91
N ALA A 41 -22.22 -5.37 35.92
CA ALA A 41 -23.68 -5.46 36.00
C ALA A 41 -24.15 -6.93 36.12
N GLN A 42 -23.52 -7.84 35.37
CA GLN A 42 -23.79 -9.27 35.45
C GLN A 42 -23.52 -9.80 36.86
N HIS A 43 -22.37 -9.45 37.43
CA HIS A 43 -22.03 -9.86 38.80
C HIS A 43 -23.04 -9.33 39.83
N GLN A 44 -23.53 -8.10 39.68
CA GLN A 44 -24.59 -7.55 40.55
C GLN A 44 -25.90 -8.33 40.43
N VAL A 45 -26.34 -8.63 39.20
CA VAL A 45 -27.54 -9.43 38.93
C VAL A 45 -27.41 -10.83 39.53
N ASP A 46 -26.28 -11.50 39.35
CA ASP A 46 -26.04 -12.84 39.88
C ASP A 46 -26.08 -12.87 41.41
N ASN A 47 -25.53 -11.83 42.06
CA ASN A 47 -25.60 -11.70 43.51
C ASN A 47 -27.03 -11.50 44.01
N LEU A 48 -27.83 -10.67 43.34
CA LEU A 48 -29.25 -10.50 43.67
C LEU A 48 -30.04 -11.80 43.48
N LYS A 49 -29.77 -12.57 42.43
CA LYS A 49 -30.38 -13.90 42.21
C LYS A 49 -30.04 -14.88 43.33
N LYS A 50 -28.78 -14.91 43.77
CA LYS A 50 -28.34 -15.75 44.90
C LYS A 50 -29.02 -15.36 46.21
N LEU A 51 -29.14 -14.07 46.49
CA LEU A 51 -29.85 -13.58 47.69
C LEU A 51 -31.33 -13.97 47.66
N LEU A 52 -31.99 -13.82 46.52
CA LEU A 52 -33.40 -14.18 46.37
C LEU A 52 -33.64 -15.69 46.53
N ALA A 53 -32.75 -16.53 45.98
CA ALA A 53 -32.84 -17.98 46.10
C ALA A 53 -32.65 -18.50 47.55
N GLY A 54 -32.00 -17.71 48.42
CA GLY A 54 -31.80 -18.04 49.83
C GLY A 54 -32.80 -17.37 50.79
N ALA A 55 -33.71 -16.54 50.29
CA ALA A 55 -34.70 -15.85 51.11
C ALA A 55 -35.93 -16.73 51.38
N ASP A 56 -36.55 -16.56 52.55
CA ASP A 56 -37.83 -17.19 52.84
C ASP A 56 -38.93 -16.51 51.98
N PRO A 57 -39.79 -17.26 51.28
CA PRO A 57 -40.88 -16.68 50.49
C PRO A 57 -41.85 -15.80 51.30
N ASP A 58 -41.92 -15.94 52.63
CA ASP A 58 -42.75 -15.08 53.49
C ASP A 58 -42.05 -13.76 53.93
N ASP A 59 -40.77 -13.56 53.60
CA ASP A 59 -39.91 -12.47 54.14
C ASP A 59 -39.98 -11.14 53.35
N GLY A 60 -40.95 -10.96 52.44
CA GLY A 60 -41.17 -9.69 51.75
C GLY A 60 -40.01 -9.30 50.80
N THR A 61 -39.70 -10.16 49.83
CA THR A 61 -38.59 -10.03 48.86
C THR A 61 -38.77 -8.96 47.77
N GLU A 62 -39.88 -8.22 47.79
CA GLU A 62 -40.33 -7.28 46.77
C GLU A 62 -39.25 -6.25 46.36
N VAL A 63 -38.45 -5.78 47.33
CA VAL A 63 -37.36 -4.83 47.10
C VAL A 63 -36.19 -5.47 46.34
N ILE A 64 -35.87 -6.74 46.62
CA ILE A 64 -34.80 -7.49 45.95
C ILE A 64 -35.24 -7.80 44.51
N GLU A 65 -36.50 -8.22 44.32
CA GLU A 65 -37.07 -8.49 43.00
C GLU A 65 -37.13 -7.23 42.13
N ALA A 66 -37.53 -6.08 42.70
CA ALA A 66 -37.52 -4.81 42.00
C ALA A 66 -36.10 -4.38 41.58
N LYS A 67 -35.11 -4.56 42.46
CA LYS A 67 -33.70 -4.30 42.15
C LYS A 67 -33.16 -5.24 41.09
N LEU A 68 -33.52 -6.52 41.16
CA LEU A 68 -33.13 -7.54 40.18
C LEU A 68 -33.67 -7.19 38.81
N LYS A 69 -34.97 -6.89 38.71
CA LYS A 69 -35.62 -6.51 37.44
C LYS A 69 -35.00 -5.26 36.82
N LYS A 70 -34.63 -4.27 37.65
CA LYS A 70 -33.91 -3.08 37.19
C LYS A 70 -32.50 -3.43 36.70
N GLY A 71 -31.75 -4.23 37.46
CA GLY A 71 -30.40 -4.65 37.09
C GLY A 71 -30.37 -5.50 35.82
N GLU A 72 -31.34 -6.40 35.62
CA GLU A 72 -31.49 -7.18 34.39
C GLU A 72 -31.81 -6.29 33.19
N ALA A 73 -32.65 -5.26 33.36
CA ALA A 73 -32.93 -4.30 32.30
C ALA A 73 -31.68 -3.47 31.91
N GLU A 74 -30.91 -3.01 32.90
CA GLU A 74 -29.67 -2.27 32.67
C GLU A 74 -28.59 -3.15 32.01
N LEU A 75 -28.42 -4.39 32.47
CA LEU A 75 -27.53 -5.38 31.86
C LEU A 75 -27.88 -5.64 30.40
N ASN A 76 -29.17 -5.91 30.11
CA ASN A 76 -29.64 -6.14 28.74
C ASN A 76 -29.39 -4.93 27.84
N ALA A 77 -29.59 -3.72 28.35
CA ALA A 77 -29.32 -2.49 27.60
C ALA A 77 -27.83 -2.36 27.23
N LYS A 78 -26.93 -2.63 28.19
CA LYS A 78 -25.47 -2.60 27.97
C LYS A 78 -25.01 -3.69 26.99
N GLN A 79 -25.54 -4.91 27.10
CA GLN A 79 -25.25 -5.98 26.15
C GLN A 79 -25.72 -5.64 24.73
N ALA A 80 -26.88 -5.00 24.59
CA ALA A 80 -27.38 -4.54 23.29
C ALA A 80 -26.52 -3.40 22.71
N GLU A 81 -26.02 -2.49 23.54
CA GLU A 81 -25.09 -1.45 23.12
C GLU A 81 -23.73 -2.03 22.69
N LEU A 82 -23.21 -2.99 23.45
CA LEU A 82 -21.96 -3.70 23.13
C LEU A 82 -22.06 -4.40 21.77
N ALA A 83 -23.15 -5.13 21.53
CA ALA A 83 -23.38 -5.80 20.25
C ALA A 83 -23.45 -4.81 19.07
N LYS A 84 -24.06 -3.63 19.26
CA LYS A 84 -24.09 -2.58 18.23
C LYS A 84 -22.69 -2.06 17.93
N LYS A 85 -21.88 -1.77 18.96
CA LYS A 85 -20.50 -1.29 18.79
C LYS A 85 -19.60 -2.36 18.16
N GLN A 86 -19.76 -3.62 18.52
CA GLN A 86 -19.05 -4.73 17.87
C GLN A 86 -19.41 -4.85 16.38
N THR A 87 -20.70 -4.69 16.03
CA THR A 87 -21.14 -4.69 14.62
C THR A 87 -20.60 -3.48 13.84
N GLU A 88 -20.51 -2.31 14.48
CA GLU A 88 -19.92 -1.11 13.90
C GLU A 88 -18.41 -1.27 13.66
N LEU A 89 -17.70 -1.88 14.61
CA LEU A 89 -16.29 -2.21 14.48
C LEU A 89 -16.04 -3.17 13.32
N GLU A 90 -16.84 -4.24 13.20
CA GLU A 90 -16.76 -5.19 12.09
C GLU A 90 -16.94 -4.49 10.74
N LYS A 91 -17.95 -3.62 10.60
CA LYS A 91 -18.14 -2.83 9.38
C LYS A 91 -17.00 -1.89 9.06
N LEU A 92 -16.38 -1.28 10.08
CA LEU A 92 -15.22 -0.40 9.87
C LEU A 92 -14.01 -1.20 9.39
N LEU A 93 -13.77 -2.38 9.98
CA LEU A 93 -12.73 -3.32 9.56
C LEU A 93 -12.97 -3.80 8.13
N ASP A 94 -14.19 -4.24 7.80
CA ASP A 94 -14.58 -4.62 6.44
C ASP A 94 -14.40 -3.46 5.44
N SER A 95 -14.56 -2.21 5.89
CA SER A 95 -14.38 -1.02 5.05
C SER A 95 -12.92 -0.59 4.87
N LEU A 96 -12.02 -1.06 5.74
CA LEU A 96 -10.57 -1.01 5.54
C LEU A 96 -10.12 -2.15 4.63
N ASP A 97 -10.88 -3.24 4.61
CA ASP A 97 -10.61 -4.45 3.83
C ASP A 97 -11.63 -4.77 2.71
N PRO A 98 -11.98 -3.83 1.80
CA PRO A 98 -12.73 -4.21 0.60
C PRO A 98 -11.83 -4.84 -0.49
N GLU A 99 -10.51 -4.62 -0.43
CA GLU A 99 -9.50 -5.14 -1.39
C GLU A 99 -8.12 -5.46 -0.76
N GLY A 100 -7.96 -5.44 0.57
CA GLY A 100 -6.70 -5.86 1.23
C GLY A 100 -5.42 -5.12 0.83
N LYS A 101 -5.49 -3.93 0.20
CA LYS A 101 -4.28 -3.22 -0.22
C LYS A 101 -3.56 -2.62 0.99
N THR A 102 -2.38 -3.16 1.28
CA THR A 102 -1.51 -2.63 2.33
C THR A 102 -0.98 -1.23 1.97
N GLN A 103 -0.52 -0.47 2.97
CA GLN A 103 0.15 0.82 2.75
C GLN A 103 1.33 0.68 1.78
N ASP A 104 2.04 -0.46 1.82
CA ASP A 104 3.11 -0.81 0.89
C ASP A 104 2.60 -0.98 -0.56
N GLU A 105 1.40 -1.54 -0.76
CA GLU A 105 0.79 -1.64 -2.10
C GLU A 105 0.37 -0.29 -2.66
N LEU A 106 -0.13 0.62 -1.82
CA LEU A 106 -0.44 1.99 -2.24
C LEU A 106 0.83 2.79 -2.56
N ASP A 107 1.92 2.57 -1.83
CA ASP A 107 3.21 3.18 -2.11
C ASP A 107 3.83 2.63 -3.40
N LYS A 108 3.71 1.32 -3.63
CA LYS A 108 4.12 0.68 -4.88
C LYS A 108 3.33 1.19 -6.08
N GLU A 109 2.01 1.32 -5.97
CA GLU A 109 1.15 1.85 -7.05
C GLU A 109 1.49 3.33 -7.36
N ALA A 110 1.89 4.10 -6.33
CA ALA A 110 2.36 5.46 -6.52
C ALA A 110 3.73 5.54 -7.21
N GLU A 111 4.66 4.65 -6.87
CA GLU A 111 5.98 4.54 -7.50
C GLU A 111 5.87 4.08 -8.96
N GLU A 112 5.03 3.08 -9.24
CA GLU A 112 4.69 2.63 -10.61
C GLU A 112 4.09 3.78 -11.43
N ALA A 113 3.17 4.58 -10.86
CA ALA A 113 2.59 5.73 -11.56
C ALA A 113 3.58 6.89 -11.80
N GLU A 114 4.63 7.02 -10.98
CA GLU A 114 5.72 7.97 -11.22
C GLU A 114 6.69 7.47 -12.30
N LEU A 115 6.99 6.17 -12.28
CA LEU A 115 7.78 5.50 -13.33
C LEU A 115 7.06 5.58 -14.68
N ASP A 116 5.74 5.36 -14.74
CA ASP A 116 4.95 5.40 -15.98
C ASP A 116 5.04 6.80 -16.65
N LYS A 117 4.90 7.87 -15.85
CA LYS A 117 5.12 9.24 -16.35
C LYS A 117 6.53 9.48 -16.84
N LYS A 118 7.52 8.91 -16.16
CA LYS A 118 8.93 9.04 -16.56
C LYS A 118 9.18 8.28 -17.87
N ALA A 119 8.53 7.15 -18.11
CA ALA A 119 8.56 6.44 -19.39
C ALA A 119 7.96 7.31 -20.51
N ASP A 120 6.79 7.90 -20.29
CA ASP A 120 6.12 8.80 -21.23
C ASP A 120 6.98 10.01 -21.61
N GLU A 121 7.57 10.69 -20.62
CA GLU A 121 8.46 11.82 -20.87
C GLU A 121 9.70 11.42 -21.69
N LEU A 122 10.19 10.20 -21.49
CA LEU A 122 11.40 9.73 -22.14
C LEU A 122 11.13 9.21 -23.56
N GLN A 123 9.97 8.57 -23.79
CA GLN A 123 9.47 8.27 -25.14
C GLN A 123 9.32 9.53 -25.99
N ASN A 124 8.77 10.61 -25.42
CA ASN A 124 8.66 11.89 -26.15
C ASN A 124 10.03 12.43 -26.58
N LYS A 125 11.04 12.34 -25.70
CA LYS A 125 12.43 12.74 -26.02
C LYS A 125 13.06 11.87 -27.09
N VAL A 126 12.80 10.55 -27.06
CA VAL A 126 13.24 9.60 -28.11
C VAL A 126 12.65 9.99 -29.46
N ALA A 127 11.34 10.23 -29.53
CA ALA A 127 10.67 10.62 -30.76
C ALA A 127 11.19 11.96 -31.33
N ASP A 128 11.48 12.93 -30.47
CA ASP A 128 12.06 14.21 -30.91
C ASP A 128 13.49 14.06 -31.43
N LEU A 129 14.31 13.20 -30.81
CA LEU A 129 15.66 12.89 -31.28
C LEU A 129 15.64 12.14 -32.63
N GLU A 130 14.73 11.18 -32.80
CA GLU A 130 14.55 10.47 -34.07
C GLU A 130 14.19 11.43 -35.21
N LYS A 131 13.31 12.41 -34.94
CA LYS A 131 13.00 13.47 -35.91
C LYS A 131 14.21 14.35 -36.22
N GLU A 132 14.99 14.77 -35.21
CA GLU A 132 16.20 15.57 -35.45
C GLU A 132 17.25 14.80 -36.26
N ILE A 133 17.44 13.51 -35.97
CA ILE A 133 18.33 12.61 -36.71
C ILE A 133 17.87 12.47 -38.17
N SER A 134 16.57 12.20 -38.39
CA SER A 134 16.02 12.08 -39.74
C SER A 134 16.21 13.35 -40.56
N ASN A 135 15.99 14.53 -39.96
CA ASN A 135 16.25 15.81 -40.61
C ASN A 135 17.73 16.00 -40.99
N LEU A 136 18.66 15.59 -40.11
CA LEU A 136 20.11 15.65 -40.38
C LEU A 136 20.52 14.68 -41.50
N GLU A 137 19.94 13.48 -41.52
CA GLU A 137 20.19 12.49 -42.58
C GLU A 137 19.69 12.98 -43.95
N ILE A 138 18.53 13.63 -44.00
CA ILE A 138 18.01 14.26 -45.21
C ILE A 138 18.96 15.36 -45.70
N LEU A 139 19.42 16.24 -44.81
CA LEU A 139 20.37 17.31 -45.16
C LEU A 139 21.68 16.75 -45.70
N LEU A 140 22.21 15.70 -45.08
CA LEU A 140 23.44 15.03 -45.54
C LEU A 140 23.24 14.30 -46.87
N GLY A 141 22.09 13.67 -47.08
CA GLY A 141 21.77 12.97 -48.33
C GLY A 141 21.55 13.89 -49.52
N GLY A 142 21.25 15.17 -49.28
CA GLY A 142 21.09 16.20 -50.30
C GLY A 142 22.30 17.13 -50.49
N ALA A 143 23.39 16.93 -49.76
CA ALA A 143 24.59 17.76 -49.86
C ALA A 143 25.40 17.42 -51.11
N ASP A 144 26.01 18.43 -51.73
CA ASP A 144 26.90 18.22 -52.88
C ASP A 144 28.24 17.63 -52.42
N PRO A 145 28.97 16.88 -53.28
CA PRO A 145 30.26 16.29 -52.92
C PRO A 145 31.35 17.30 -52.50
N GLU A 146 31.17 18.57 -52.84
CA GLU A 146 32.08 19.67 -52.51
C GLU A 146 31.72 20.37 -51.19
N ASP A 147 30.56 20.06 -50.58
CA ASP A 147 30.12 20.63 -49.31
C ASP A 147 30.92 20.09 -48.11
N ASP A 148 31.39 20.99 -47.23
CA ASP A 148 31.96 20.60 -45.94
C ASP A 148 30.87 20.16 -44.96
N THR A 149 30.61 18.86 -44.93
CA THR A 149 29.58 18.25 -44.09
C THR A 149 30.11 17.74 -42.75
N ALA A 150 31.40 17.93 -42.42
CA ALA A 150 32.03 17.35 -41.24
C ALA A 150 31.33 17.75 -39.92
N ALA A 151 30.86 18.99 -39.83
CA ALA A 151 30.11 19.47 -38.67
C ALA A 151 28.74 18.77 -38.52
N LEU A 152 28.03 18.55 -39.63
CA LEU A 152 26.73 17.87 -39.64
C LEU A 152 26.88 16.38 -39.32
N GLN A 153 27.91 15.73 -39.86
CA GLN A 153 28.23 14.32 -39.54
C GLN A 153 28.56 14.14 -38.06
N ASN A 154 29.36 15.04 -37.48
CA ASN A 154 29.65 15.03 -36.04
C ASN A 154 28.39 15.25 -35.19
N LYS A 155 27.52 16.20 -35.60
CA LYS A 155 26.24 16.43 -34.92
C LYS A 155 25.34 15.20 -34.99
N LEU A 156 25.26 14.54 -36.14
CA LEU A 156 24.49 13.30 -36.34
C LEU A 156 25.01 12.19 -35.44
N ALA A 157 26.34 12.00 -35.39
CA ALA A 157 26.96 10.99 -34.53
C ALA A 157 26.67 11.24 -33.04
N ALA A 158 26.76 12.49 -32.59
CA ALA A 158 26.41 12.88 -31.23
C ALA A 158 24.94 12.59 -30.90
N LYS A 159 24.02 12.92 -31.83
CA LYS A 159 22.58 12.69 -31.67
C LYS A 159 22.22 11.20 -31.65
N LYS A 160 22.85 10.38 -32.49
CA LYS A 160 22.68 8.91 -32.47
C LYS A 160 23.18 8.32 -31.15
N ALA A 161 24.29 8.82 -30.61
CA ALA A 161 24.77 8.38 -29.29
C ALA A 161 23.85 8.82 -28.14
N GLU A 162 23.25 10.03 -28.23
CA GLU A 162 22.25 10.50 -27.28
C GLU A 162 20.97 9.64 -27.32
N LEU A 163 20.47 9.35 -28.53
CA LEU A 163 19.31 8.47 -28.75
C LEU A 163 19.54 7.08 -28.16
N ALA A 164 20.69 6.45 -28.44
CA ALA A 164 21.01 5.12 -27.91
C ALA A 164 20.99 5.10 -26.38
N LYS A 165 21.58 6.11 -25.73
CA LYS A 165 21.55 6.23 -24.26
C LYS A 165 20.12 6.37 -23.72
N LYS A 166 19.27 7.14 -24.40
CA LYS A 166 17.87 7.33 -24.00
C LYS A 166 17.04 6.08 -24.24
N GLN A 167 17.25 5.37 -25.34
CA GLN A 167 16.59 4.08 -25.59
C GLN A 167 16.93 3.05 -24.50
N THR A 168 18.21 2.95 -24.09
CA THR A 168 18.61 2.09 -22.97
C THR A 168 18.01 2.54 -21.63
N GLU A 169 17.89 3.85 -21.39
CA GLU A 169 17.23 4.37 -20.17
C GLU A 169 15.72 4.05 -20.18
N LEU A 170 15.06 4.12 -21.34
CA LEU A 170 13.64 3.78 -21.51
C LEU A 170 13.41 2.29 -21.27
N GLU A 171 14.22 1.44 -21.90
CA GLU A 171 14.12 -0.02 -21.79
C GLU A 171 14.21 -0.47 -20.33
N LYS A 172 15.21 0.03 -19.59
CA LYS A 172 15.34 -0.26 -18.15
C LYS A 172 14.14 0.20 -17.32
N LEU A 173 13.51 1.30 -17.70
CA LEU A 173 12.37 1.86 -16.99
C LEU A 173 11.12 1.03 -17.26
N LEU A 174 10.93 0.59 -18.51
CA LEU A 174 9.86 -0.33 -18.90
C LEU A 174 10.04 -1.71 -18.23
N ASP A 175 11.27 -2.23 -18.18
CA ASP A 175 11.58 -3.49 -17.46
C ASP A 175 11.25 -3.40 -15.96
N SER A 176 11.31 -2.19 -15.38
CA SER A 176 10.95 -1.95 -13.97
C SER A 176 9.44 -1.79 -13.76
N LEU A 177 8.70 -1.38 -14.80
CA LEU A 177 7.24 -1.18 -14.79
C LEU A 177 6.46 -2.46 -15.07
N ASP A 178 7.04 -3.37 -15.85
CA ASP A 178 6.44 -4.66 -16.19
C ASP A 178 7.43 -5.80 -15.89
N PRO A 179 7.56 -6.20 -14.61
CA PRO A 179 8.33 -7.38 -14.26
C PRO A 179 7.62 -8.67 -14.68
N GLU A 180 6.41 -8.67 -15.25
CA GLU A 180 5.61 -9.89 -15.52
C GLU A 180 6.20 -10.81 -16.61
N GLY A 181 7.35 -10.46 -17.19
CA GLY A 181 8.20 -11.38 -17.94
C GLY A 181 9.06 -12.31 -17.06
N LYS A 182 9.33 -11.95 -15.80
CA LYS A 182 10.12 -12.73 -14.83
C LYS A 182 9.32 -12.94 -13.55
N THR A 183 9.09 -14.19 -13.18
CA THR A 183 8.51 -14.53 -11.88
C THR A 183 9.47 -14.14 -10.75
N GLN A 184 8.96 -13.92 -9.53
CA GLN A 184 9.79 -13.75 -8.33
C GLN A 184 10.85 -14.87 -8.19
N ASP A 185 10.50 -16.09 -8.63
CA ASP A 185 11.42 -17.24 -8.73
C ASP A 185 12.61 -17.02 -9.68
N GLU A 186 12.48 -16.21 -10.74
CA GLU A 186 13.58 -15.89 -11.65
C GLU A 186 14.50 -14.79 -11.09
N LEU A 187 13.94 -13.83 -10.36
CA LEU A 187 14.71 -12.82 -9.64
C LEU A 187 15.49 -13.45 -8.47
N ASP A 188 14.88 -14.38 -7.75
CA ASP A 188 15.54 -15.10 -6.66
C ASP A 188 16.66 -16.01 -7.18
N LYS A 189 16.48 -16.63 -8.36
CA LYS A 189 17.54 -17.39 -9.04
C LYS A 189 18.71 -16.53 -9.50
N GLU A 190 18.43 -15.34 -10.07
CA GLU A 190 19.48 -14.43 -10.54
C GLU A 190 20.30 -13.87 -9.36
N ALA A 191 19.65 -13.66 -8.20
CA ALA A 191 20.33 -13.31 -6.96
C ALA A 191 21.17 -14.46 -6.39
N GLU A 192 20.67 -15.70 -6.44
CA GLU A 192 21.39 -16.89 -5.99
C GLU A 192 22.60 -17.22 -6.89
N GLU A 193 22.47 -17.05 -8.21
CA GLU A 193 23.58 -17.19 -9.16
C GLU A 193 24.66 -16.13 -8.92
N ALA A 194 24.29 -14.86 -8.66
CA ALA A 194 25.25 -13.81 -8.34
C ALA A 194 26.00 -14.03 -7.01
N GLU A 195 25.37 -14.69 -6.03
CA GLU A 195 26.02 -15.06 -4.77
C GLU A 195 26.98 -16.25 -4.95
N LEU A 196 26.60 -17.22 -5.80
CA LEU A 196 27.46 -18.35 -6.16
C LEU A 196 28.70 -17.90 -6.95
N ASP A 197 28.57 -16.94 -7.87
CA ASP A 197 29.70 -16.41 -8.66
C ASP A 197 30.73 -15.70 -7.77
N LYS A 198 30.28 -14.88 -6.81
CA LYS A 198 31.17 -14.27 -5.80
C LYS A 198 31.91 -15.32 -4.97
N LYS A 199 31.22 -16.40 -4.60
CA LYS A 199 31.78 -17.48 -3.80
C LYS A 199 32.79 -18.31 -4.60
N ALA A 200 32.57 -18.46 -5.90
CA ALA A 200 33.53 -19.08 -6.81
C ALA A 200 34.81 -18.24 -6.96
N ASP A 201 34.67 -16.92 -7.13
CA ASP A 201 35.81 -15.99 -7.18
C ASP A 201 36.64 -15.99 -5.89
N GLU A 202 35.99 -16.05 -4.72
CA GLU A 202 36.68 -16.16 -3.43
C GLU A 202 37.45 -17.48 -3.26
N LEU A 203 36.93 -18.59 -3.78
CA LEU A 203 37.60 -19.88 -3.72
C LEU A 203 38.77 -19.95 -4.71
N GLN A 204 38.63 -19.36 -5.90
CA GLN A 204 39.67 -19.35 -6.91
C GLN A 204 40.86 -18.48 -6.49
N ASN A 205 40.61 -17.39 -5.75
CA ASN A 205 41.67 -16.57 -5.14
C ASN A 205 42.39 -17.26 -3.96
N LYS A 206 41.79 -18.26 -3.31
CA LYS A 206 42.44 -19.04 -2.23
C LYS A 206 43.26 -20.23 -2.70
N VAL A 207 43.11 -20.66 -3.95
CA VAL A 207 43.86 -21.79 -4.56
C VAL A 207 45.14 -21.31 -5.25
N ALA A 208 45.31 -19.99 -5.40
CA ALA A 208 46.45 -19.36 -6.07
C ALA A 208 47.59 -18.91 -5.12
N ASP A 209 47.47 -19.13 -3.80
CA ASP A 209 48.52 -18.98 -2.78
C ASP A 209 49.08 -20.35 -2.33
#